data_AF-A0A942C002-F1
#
_entry.id   AF-A0A942C002-F1
#
_cell.length_a   1.000
_cell.length_b   1.000
_cell.length_c   1.000
_cell.angle_alpha   90.00
_cell.angle_beta   90.00
_cell.angle_gamma   90.00
#
_symmetry.space_group_name_H-M   'P 1'
#
loop_
_entity.id
_entity.type
_entity.pdbx_description
1 polymer ?
#
loop_
_entity_poly.entity_id
_entity_poly.type
_entity_poly.pdbx_seq_one_letter_code
_entity_poly.pdbx_strand_id
1 'polypeptide(L)'
;MPVINNTNVAKFSLPGLEHQTLASHAQGVNGLEVWMQTVAPGAATPIHRHACEEVIVILRGTGQVDIAGEETQFGPNSTIIVPPDAVHQLINSGTEEMFLIGVLGVSPVNVTTSAGEKIPLPWQ
;
A
#
# COMPACT_ATOMS: atom_id res chain seq x y z
N MET A 1 4.23 3.12 -23.35
CA MET A 1 5.45 3.94 -23.09
C MET A 1 6.36 3.10 -22.21
N PRO A 2 7.61 2.78 -22.59
CA PRO A 2 8.41 1.77 -21.90
C PRO A 2 8.97 2.24 -20.54
N VAL A 3 8.95 3.55 -20.30
CA VAL A 3 9.46 4.18 -19.06
C VAL A 3 8.46 5.23 -18.60
N ILE A 4 8.10 5.20 -17.32
CA ILE A 4 7.21 6.16 -16.67
C ILE A 4 8.05 7.03 -15.75
N ASN A 5 7.94 8.35 -15.88
CA ASN A 5 8.51 9.27 -14.90
C ASN A 5 7.49 9.44 -13.76
N ASN A 6 7.80 8.88 -12.59
CA ASN A 6 6.90 8.88 -11.43
C ASN A 6 6.59 10.28 -10.90
N THR A 7 7.36 11.32 -11.26
CA THR A 7 7.00 12.72 -10.94
C THR A 7 5.71 13.17 -11.63
N ASN A 8 5.33 12.51 -12.73
CA ASN A 8 4.15 12.85 -13.53
C ASN A 8 2.95 11.94 -13.24
N VAL A 9 3.11 10.94 -12.36
CA VAL A 9 2.02 10.06 -11.94
C VAL A 9 1.17 10.80 -10.93
N ALA A 10 -0.15 10.78 -11.11
CA ALA A 10 -1.09 11.45 -10.22
C ALA A 10 -0.90 10.99 -8.76
N LYS A 11 -0.89 11.97 -7.85
CA LYS A 11 -0.87 11.74 -6.41
C LYS A 11 -2.27 11.91 -5.85
N PHE A 12 -2.65 10.98 -4.99
CA PHE A 12 -3.90 11.01 -4.26
C PHE A 12 -3.61 10.99 -2.77
N SER A 13 -4.43 11.67 -1.98
CA SER A 13 -4.20 11.81 -0.54
C SER A 13 -5.41 11.33 0.26
N LEU A 14 -5.13 10.54 1.30
CA LEU A 14 -5.98 10.38 2.48
C LEU A 14 -5.29 11.09 3.67
N PRO A 15 -5.97 11.32 4.81
CA PRO A 15 -5.32 11.93 5.97
C PRO A 15 -4.03 11.20 6.37
N GLY A 16 -2.87 11.84 6.16
CA GLY A 16 -1.55 11.28 6.49
C GLY A 16 -1.00 10.21 5.54
N LEU A 17 -1.66 9.96 4.41
CA LEU A 17 -1.23 8.98 3.40
C LEU A 17 -1.25 9.62 2.00
N GLU A 18 -0.12 9.62 1.32
CA GLU A 18 -0.04 9.88 -0.12
C GLU A 18 0.10 8.57 -0.89
N HIS A 19 -0.59 8.47 -2.02
CA HIS A 19 -0.64 7.28 -2.87
C HIS A 19 -0.45 7.62 -4.34
N GLN A 20 0.30 6.77 -5.05
CA GLN A 20 0.45 6.77 -6.51
C GLN A 20 0.38 5.34 -7.04
N THR A 21 -0.54 5.08 -7.99
CA THR A 21 -0.53 3.86 -8.80
C THR A 21 0.48 4.01 -9.94
N LEU A 22 1.66 3.41 -9.80
CA LEU A 22 2.75 3.54 -10.77
C LEU A 22 2.52 2.71 -12.03
N ALA A 23 1.98 1.50 -11.86
CA ALA A 23 1.72 0.56 -12.94
C ALA A 23 0.48 -0.27 -12.62
N SER A 24 -0.47 -0.30 -13.54
CA SER A 24 -1.76 -0.99 -13.41
C SER A 24 -2.32 -1.38 -14.78
N HIS A 25 -3.57 -1.83 -14.81
CA HIS A 25 -4.33 -2.11 -16.02
C HIS A 25 -4.42 -0.89 -16.93
N ALA A 26 -4.42 0.33 -16.37
CA ALA A 26 -4.41 1.57 -17.16
C ALA A 26 -3.15 1.73 -18.03
N GLN A 27 -2.04 1.07 -17.66
CA GLN A 27 -0.81 1.01 -18.45
C GLN A 27 -0.65 -0.33 -19.21
N GLY A 28 -1.67 -1.19 -19.21
CA GLY A 28 -1.64 -2.51 -19.86
C GLY A 28 -1.04 -3.64 -19.02
N VAL A 29 -0.87 -3.44 -17.71
CA VAL A 29 -0.37 -4.48 -16.79
C VAL A 29 -1.54 -5.30 -16.24
N ASN A 30 -1.52 -6.61 -16.51
CA ASN A 30 -2.64 -7.50 -16.19
C ASN A 30 -2.40 -8.39 -14.96
N GLY A 31 -1.14 -8.65 -14.61
CA GLY A 31 -0.78 -9.62 -13.55
C GLY A 31 -0.44 -8.99 -12.20
N LEU A 32 -0.26 -7.66 -12.16
CA LEU A 32 0.12 -6.96 -10.95
C LEU A 32 -0.24 -5.48 -10.99
N GLU A 33 -0.34 -4.87 -9.82
CA GLU A 33 -0.39 -3.43 -9.63
C GLU A 33 0.78 -2.99 -8.73
N VAL A 34 1.40 -1.85 -9.03
CA VAL A 34 2.52 -1.30 -8.24
C VAL A 34 2.11 0.04 -7.66
N TRP A 35 2.20 0.14 -6.33
CA TRP A 35 1.88 1.33 -5.56
C TRP A 35 3.14 1.95 -4.97
N MET A 36 3.20 3.27 -4.97
CA MET A 36 4.16 4.05 -4.20
C MET A 36 3.38 4.87 -3.17
N GLN A 37 3.82 4.80 -1.91
CA GLN A 37 3.14 5.48 -0.83
C GLN A 37 4.11 6.16 0.14
N THR A 38 3.65 7.29 0.67
CA THR A 38 4.27 7.99 1.80
C THR A 38 3.26 8.05 2.93
N VAL A 39 3.68 7.68 4.14
CA VAL A 39 2.85 7.72 5.35
C VAL A 39 3.49 8.68 6.35
N ALA A 40 2.76 9.70 6.77
CA ALA A 40 3.22 10.68 7.74
C ALA A 40 3.44 10.07 9.13
N PRO A 41 4.31 10.65 9.99
CA PRO A 41 4.46 10.21 11.38
C PRO A 41 3.12 10.11 12.11
N GLY A 42 2.86 8.99 12.78
CA GLY A 42 1.62 8.71 13.50
C GLY A 42 0.39 8.42 12.63
N ALA A 43 0.52 8.44 11.30
CA ALA A 43 -0.55 8.06 10.39
C ALA A 43 -0.54 6.55 10.09
N ALA A 44 -1.66 6.06 9.56
CA ALA A 44 -1.83 4.66 9.19
C ALA A 44 -2.64 4.54 7.90
N THR A 45 -2.49 3.41 7.21
CA THR A 45 -3.47 3.01 6.18
C THR A 45 -4.83 2.75 6.82
N PRO A 46 -5.92 2.72 6.06
CA PRO A 46 -7.17 2.11 6.52
C PRO A 46 -6.92 0.66 6.98
N ILE A 47 -7.78 0.13 7.83
CA ILE A 47 -7.83 -1.32 8.07
C ILE A 47 -8.58 -1.94 6.90
N HIS A 48 -7.94 -2.85 6.17
CA HIS A 48 -8.46 -3.33 4.90
C HIS A 48 -7.95 -4.72 4.52
N ARG A 49 -8.48 -5.27 3.42
CA ARG A 49 -8.03 -6.50 2.78
C ARG A 49 -8.23 -6.47 1.26
N HIS A 50 -7.56 -7.40 0.57
CA HIS A 50 -7.64 -7.65 -0.87
C HIS A 50 -7.62 -9.16 -1.14
N ALA A 51 -8.25 -9.60 -2.23
CA ALA A 51 -8.28 -11.02 -2.62
C ALA A 51 -7.00 -11.50 -3.34
N CYS A 52 -5.85 -10.89 -3.05
CA CYS A 52 -4.56 -11.20 -3.66
C CYS A 52 -3.43 -11.06 -2.65
N GLU A 53 -2.27 -11.64 -2.97
CA GLU A 53 -1.03 -11.35 -2.24
C GLU A 53 -0.64 -9.89 -2.42
N GLU A 54 -0.06 -9.31 -1.37
CA GLU A 54 0.64 -8.02 -1.42
C GLU A 54 2.04 -8.16 -0.80
N VAL A 55 3.03 -7.61 -1.50
CA VAL A 55 4.42 -7.52 -1.02
C VAL A 55 4.78 -6.05 -0.87
N ILE A 56 5.19 -5.65 0.32
CA ILE A 56 5.50 -4.27 0.66
C ILE A 56 6.98 -4.15 1.01
N VAL A 57 7.71 -3.33 0.27
CA VAL A 57 9.13 -3.04 0.53
C VAL A 57 9.24 -1.66 1.18
N ILE A 58 9.76 -1.63 2.40
CA ILE A 58 9.98 -0.40 3.17
C ILE A 58 11.32 0.21 2.75
N LEU A 59 11.27 1.35 2.07
CA LEU A 59 12.44 2.05 1.57
C LEU A 59 13.02 3.01 2.61
N ARG A 60 12.15 3.69 3.38
CA ARG A 60 12.51 4.63 4.45
C ARG A 60 11.47 4.61 5.57
N GLY A 61 11.89 5.02 6.77
CA GLY A 61 11.04 5.07 7.95
C GLY A 61 10.98 3.75 8.73
N THR A 62 10.20 3.77 9.80
CA THR A 62 10.00 2.67 10.75
C THR A 62 8.52 2.60 11.09
N GLY A 63 8.02 1.42 11.38
CA GLY A 63 6.60 1.28 11.65
C GLY A 63 6.22 -0.02 12.30
N GLN A 64 4.91 -0.23 12.34
CA GLN A 64 4.27 -1.45 12.78
C GLN A 64 3.28 -1.87 11.70
N VAL A 65 3.20 -3.19 11.47
CA VAL A 65 2.14 -3.79 10.68
C VAL A 65 1.30 -4.66 11.61
N ASP A 66 -0.02 -4.54 11.50
CA ASP A 66 -0.97 -5.52 12.01
C ASP A 66 -1.40 -6.37 10.82
N ILE A 67 -1.24 -7.70 10.91
CA ILE A 67 -1.80 -8.67 9.97
C ILE A 67 -2.60 -9.70 10.77
N ALA A 68 -3.91 -9.75 10.53
CA ALA A 68 -4.83 -10.66 11.20
C ALA A 68 -4.77 -10.60 12.75
N GLY A 69 -4.48 -9.43 13.31
CA GLY A 69 -4.37 -9.19 14.75
C GLY A 69 -2.97 -9.48 15.34
N GLU A 70 -2.00 -9.87 14.50
CA GLU A 70 -0.60 -10.02 14.90
C GLU A 70 0.18 -8.76 14.55
N GLU A 71 0.68 -8.07 15.58
CA GLU A 71 1.46 -6.85 15.44
C GLU A 71 2.96 -7.15 15.34
N THR A 72 3.61 -6.65 14.29
CA THR A 72 5.05 -6.78 14.08
C THR A 72 5.69 -5.43 13.79
N GLN A 73 6.77 -5.11 14.49
CA GLN A 73 7.57 -3.91 14.20
C GLN A 73 8.52 -4.14 13.03
N PHE A 74 8.74 -3.10 12.23
CA PHE A 74 9.69 -3.12 11.13
C PHE A 74 10.49 -1.83 11.04
N GLY A 75 11.65 -1.92 10.39
CA GLY A 75 12.51 -0.79 10.09
C GLY A 75 12.74 -0.60 8.59
N PRO A 76 13.63 0.33 8.20
CA PRO A 76 14.01 0.48 6.80
C PRO A 76 14.62 -0.81 6.26
N ASN A 77 14.49 -1.04 4.95
CA ASN A 77 14.96 -2.26 4.27
C ASN A 77 14.28 -3.56 4.75
N SER A 78 13.05 -3.44 5.26
CA SER A 78 12.19 -4.58 5.57
C SER A 78 11.26 -4.91 4.40
N THR A 79 10.88 -6.19 4.27
CA THR A 79 9.80 -6.63 3.38
C THR A 79 8.68 -7.23 4.21
N ILE A 80 7.45 -6.80 3.93
CA ILE A 80 6.24 -7.31 4.57
C ILE A 80 5.48 -8.11 3.51
N ILE A 81 4.98 -9.29 3.88
CA ILE A 81 4.22 -10.18 3.01
C ILE A 81 2.83 -10.30 3.61
N VAL A 82 1.82 -9.87 2.85
CA VAL A 82 0.42 -9.94 3.24
C VAL A 82 -0.28 -11.03 2.41
N PRO A 83 -0.77 -12.11 3.04
CA PRO A 83 -1.52 -13.15 2.34
C PRO A 83 -2.85 -12.64 1.78
N PRO A 84 -3.43 -13.33 0.77
CA PRO A 84 -4.77 -13.02 0.29
C PRO A 84 -5.79 -13.01 1.43
N ASP A 85 -6.71 -12.06 1.37
CA ASP A 85 -7.82 -11.84 2.31
C ASP A 85 -7.43 -11.54 3.77
N ALA A 86 -6.12 -11.48 4.08
CA ALA A 86 -5.66 -11.06 5.39
C ALA A 86 -6.06 -9.60 5.65
N VAL A 87 -6.77 -9.37 6.75
CA VAL A 87 -7.05 -8.02 7.22
C VAL A 87 -5.75 -7.44 7.77
N HIS A 88 -5.36 -6.26 7.32
CA HIS A 88 -4.10 -5.67 7.70
C HIS A 88 -4.16 -4.14 7.77
N GLN A 89 -3.17 -3.57 8.45
CA GLN A 89 -2.94 -2.14 8.57
C GLN A 89 -1.45 -1.85 8.70
N LEU A 90 -0.94 -0.87 7.94
CA LEU A 90 0.39 -0.30 8.14
C LEU A 90 0.29 0.99 8.94
N ILE A 91 1.11 1.11 9.98
CA ILE A 91 1.17 2.25 10.87
C ILE A 91 2.59 2.80 10.87
N ASN A 92 2.76 4.09 10.57
CA ASN A 92 4.03 4.77 10.79
C ASN A 92 4.15 5.16 12.27
N SER A 93 4.76 4.29 13.06
CA SER A 93 5.07 4.52 14.48
C SER A 93 6.39 5.27 14.70
N GLY A 94 7.05 5.72 13.63
CA GLY A 94 8.27 6.52 13.70
C GLY A 94 8.03 8.02 13.81
N THR A 95 9.12 8.78 13.83
CA THR A 95 9.11 10.26 13.88
C THR A 95 9.35 10.93 12.53
N GLU A 96 9.66 10.13 11.49
CA GLU A 96 9.89 10.59 10.11
C GLU A 96 8.88 9.96 9.16
N GLU A 97 8.77 10.49 7.94
CA GLU A 97 7.93 9.89 6.90
C GLU A 97 8.40 8.46 6.57
N MET A 98 7.42 7.57 6.43
CA MET A 98 7.63 6.22 5.93
C MET A 98 7.37 6.19 4.43
N PHE A 99 8.29 5.62 3.66
CA PHE A 99 8.21 5.53 2.21
C PHE A 99 8.31 4.07 1.77
N LEU A 100 7.37 3.63 0.93
CA LEU A 100 7.24 2.22 0.57
C LEU A 100 6.80 2.00 -0.88
N ILE A 101 7.04 0.79 -1.36
CA ILE A 101 6.48 0.24 -2.60
C ILE A 101 5.64 -0.98 -2.24
N GLY A 102 4.36 -0.97 -2.64
CA GLY A 102 3.47 -2.14 -2.60
C GLY A 102 3.36 -2.78 -3.97
N VAL A 103 3.40 -4.11 -4.04
CA VAL A 103 3.15 -4.90 -5.26
C VAL A 103 2.02 -5.86 -4.97
N LEU A 104 0.93 -5.77 -5.73
CA LEU A 104 -0.27 -6.54 -5.54
C LEU A 104 -0.47 -7.51 -6.70
N GLY A 105 -0.86 -8.75 -6.39
CA GLY A 105 -0.96 -9.86 -7.36
C GLY A 105 -2.14 -9.79 -8.33
N VAL A 106 -2.85 -8.65 -8.41
CA VAL A 106 -3.98 -8.43 -9.34
C VAL A 106 -4.02 -6.97 -9.78
N SER A 107 -4.71 -6.72 -10.89
CA SER A 107 -4.92 -5.38 -11.44
C SER A 107 -6.23 -5.37 -12.26
N PRO A 108 -7.24 -4.55 -11.91
CA PRO A 108 -7.25 -3.59 -10.82
C PRO A 108 -7.35 -4.24 -9.44
N VAL A 109 -6.72 -3.64 -8.44
CA VAL A 109 -6.89 -4.04 -7.04
C VAL A 109 -8.23 -3.55 -6.51
N ASN A 110 -9.00 -4.46 -5.89
CA ASN A 110 -10.18 -4.11 -5.10
C ASN A 110 -9.83 -4.09 -3.61
N VAL A 111 -9.89 -2.90 -3.00
CA VAL A 111 -9.68 -2.70 -1.56
C VAL A 111 -11.01 -2.76 -0.82
N THR A 112 -11.10 -3.60 0.20
CA THR A 112 -12.31 -3.78 1.00
C THR A 112 -12.05 -3.64 2.50
N THR A 113 -13.08 -3.28 3.27
CA THR A 113 -13.04 -3.29 4.73
C THR A 113 -12.89 -4.71 5.27
N SER A 114 -12.67 -4.87 6.56
CA SER A 114 -12.70 -6.18 7.23
C SER A 114 -14.06 -6.90 7.09
N ALA A 115 -15.15 -6.15 6.87
CA ALA A 115 -16.47 -6.71 6.58
C ALA A 115 -16.66 -7.09 5.10
N GLY A 116 -15.73 -6.75 4.21
CA GLY A 116 -15.81 -7.00 2.77
C GLY A 116 -16.52 -5.91 1.97
N GLU A 117 -16.78 -4.76 2.57
CA GLU A 117 -17.37 -3.62 1.87
C GLU A 117 -16.30 -2.90 1.06
N LYS A 118 -16.62 -2.47 -0.17
CA LYS A 118 -15.67 -1.73 -1.00
C LYS A 118 -15.33 -0.38 -0.34
N ILE A 119 -14.04 -0.05 -0.26
CA ILE A 119 -13.60 1.28 0.17
C ILE A 119 -13.60 2.21 -1.04
N PRO A 120 -14.31 3.35 -1.01
CA PRO A 120 -14.27 4.33 -2.09
C PRO A 120 -12.94 5.09 -2.04
N LEU A 121 -11.97 4.65 -2.85
CA LEU A 121 -10.65 5.25 -2.92
C LEU A 121 -10.56 6.23 -4.10
N PRO A 122 -9.87 7.37 -3.95
CA PRO A 122 -9.80 8.40 -4.99
C PRO A 122 -8.99 8.00 -6.24
N TRP A 123 -8.29 6.86 -6.20
CA TRP A 123 -7.47 6.33 -7.30
C TRP A 123 -8.07 5.10 -8.00
N GLN A 124 -9.29 4.71 -7.62
CA GLN A 124 -10.03 3.61 -8.26
C GLN A 124 -11.05 4.08 -9.30
#